data_AF-M1Q8W2-F1
#
_entry.id   AF-M1Q8W2-F1
#
_cell.length_a   1.000
_cell.length_b   1.000
_cell.length_c   1.000
_cell.angle_alpha   90.00
_cell.angle_beta   90.00
_cell.angle_gamma   90.00
#
_symmetry.space_group_name_H-M   'P 1'
#
loop_
_entity.id
_entity.type
_entity.pdbx_description
1 polymer ?
#
loop_
_entity_poly.entity_id
_entity_poly.type
_entity_poly.pdbx_seq_one_letter_code
_entity_poly.pdbx_strand_id
1 'polypeptide(L)'
;MNVLRILGISSAFRATISFVMNAPGAGGKKDVVKIEGKELSVEELNRIALISPKATINIIRDFVVVQKNNVVLPSYVEGVVRCTNSSCISNSSEPIKSKFSVIQSEEEGVSLHCLYCEHVISEEIAENLL
;
A
#
# COMPACT_ATOMS: atom_id res chain seq x y z
N MET A 1 11.50 2.09 4.09
CA MET A 1 11.80 2.23 2.65
C MET A 1 10.70 1.68 1.73
N ASN A 2 9.69 0.98 2.26
CA ASN A 2 8.69 0.27 1.47
C ASN A 2 7.81 1.20 0.62
N VAL A 3 7.35 2.33 1.19
CA VAL A 3 6.38 3.24 0.53
C VAL A 3 6.85 3.78 -0.83
N LEU A 4 8.13 4.15 -0.98
CA LEU A 4 8.64 4.67 -2.26
C LEU A 4 8.65 3.59 -3.35
N ARG A 5 9.04 2.35 -2.99
CA ARG A 5 9.01 1.20 -3.91
C ARG A 5 7.59 0.90 -4.39
N ILE A 6 6.62 1.04 -3.48
CA ILE A 6 5.22 0.71 -3.71
C ILE A 6 4.52 1.73 -4.60
N LEU A 7 4.93 2.99 -4.51
CA LEU A 7 4.45 4.05 -5.37
C LEU A 7 5.03 3.99 -6.79
N GLY A 8 5.79 2.94 -7.12
CA GLY A 8 6.37 2.75 -8.46
C GLY A 8 7.30 3.89 -8.87
N ILE A 9 7.88 4.59 -7.90
CA ILE A 9 8.74 5.75 -8.15
C ILE A 9 10.08 5.22 -8.66
N SER A 10 10.23 5.29 -9.98
CA SER A 10 11.44 4.88 -10.70
C SER A 10 12.35 6.09 -10.99
N SER A 11 13.52 5.84 -11.57
CA SER A 11 14.42 6.89 -12.06
C SER A 11 13.81 7.79 -13.15
N ALA A 12 12.70 7.39 -13.76
CA ALA A 12 11.95 8.21 -14.71
C ALA A 12 11.01 9.22 -14.03
N PHE A 13 10.80 9.12 -12.72
CA PHE A 13 9.90 9.98 -11.97
C PHE A 13 10.47 11.40 -11.86
N ARG A 14 9.80 12.37 -12.46
CA ARG A 14 10.32 13.74 -12.64
C ARG A 14 9.92 14.74 -11.56
N ALA A 15 9.01 14.38 -10.68
CA ALA A 15 8.56 15.27 -9.61
C ALA A 15 9.50 15.22 -8.40
N THR A 16 9.58 16.34 -7.69
CA THR A 16 10.33 16.44 -6.44
C THR A 16 9.69 15.54 -5.39
N ILE A 17 10.52 14.75 -4.71
CA ILE A 17 10.11 13.93 -3.57
C ILE A 17 10.94 14.33 -2.37
N SER A 18 10.28 14.60 -1.26
CA SER A 18 10.94 14.69 0.04
C SER A 18 10.48 13.57 0.95
N PHE A 19 11.43 13.00 1.67
CA PHE A 19 11.21 11.89 2.57
C PHE A 19 11.84 12.20 3.92
N VAL A 20 11.05 12.05 4.98
CA VAL A 20 11.51 12.22 6.35
C VAL A 20 11.22 10.93 7.09
N MET A 21 12.26 10.34 7.67
CA MET A 21 12.16 9.11 8.46
C MET A 21 12.13 9.41 9.94
N ASN A 22 11.41 8.59 10.71
CA ASN A 22 11.42 8.64 12.18
C ASN A 22 11.07 10.03 12.75
N ALA A 23 10.27 10.82 12.05
CA ALA A 23 9.83 12.12 12.48
C ALA A 23 8.92 12.00 13.71
N PRO A 24 8.99 12.94 14.68
CA PRO A 24 8.04 12.97 15.78
C PRO A 24 6.62 13.28 15.28
N GLY A 25 5.63 12.68 15.91
CA GLY A 25 4.22 12.85 15.60
C GLY A 25 3.32 12.43 16.76
N ALA A 26 2.02 12.70 16.63
CA ALA A 26 1.03 12.45 17.70
C ALA A 26 0.96 10.98 18.15
N GLY A 27 1.30 10.03 17.28
CA GLY A 27 1.36 8.59 17.58
C GLY A 27 2.77 8.05 17.81
N GLY A 28 3.75 8.90 18.15
CA GLY A 28 5.15 8.52 18.30
C GLY A 28 5.98 8.89 17.08
N LYS A 29 6.75 7.94 16.53
CA LYS A 29 7.57 8.16 15.33
C LYS A 29 6.76 7.83 14.07
N LYS A 30 6.95 8.61 13.02
CA LYS A 30 6.33 8.39 11.71
C LYS A 30 7.28 8.72 10.57
N ASP A 31 7.07 8.09 9.44
CA ASP A 31 7.68 8.49 8.18
C ASP A 31 6.72 9.44 7.44
N VAL A 32 7.27 10.39 6.69
CA VAL A 32 6.52 11.35 5.87
C VAL A 32 7.08 11.35 4.46
N VAL A 33 6.22 11.14 3.47
CA VAL A 33 6.55 11.26 2.05
C VAL A 33 5.75 12.42 1.49
N LYS A 34 6.42 13.35 0.79
CA LYS A 34 5.74 14.40 0.01
C LYS A 34 6.16 14.28 -1.43
N ILE A 35 5.18 14.35 -2.33
CA ILE A 35 5.38 14.21 -3.77
C ILE A 35 4.75 15.43 -4.43
N GLU A 36 5.54 16.17 -5.19
CA GLU A 36 5.08 17.36 -5.90
C GLU A 36 4.28 16.98 -7.16
N GLY A 37 3.26 17.77 -7.50
CA GLY A 37 2.55 17.65 -8.79
C GLY A 37 1.82 16.34 -9.02
N LYS A 38 1.56 15.54 -7.97
CA LYS A 38 0.89 14.24 -8.08
C LYS A 38 -0.15 14.07 -6.97
N GLU A 39 -1.38 13.78 -7.39
CA GLU A 39 -2.39 13.19 -6.53
C GLU A 39 -2.38 11.67 -6.77
N LEU A 40 -2.42 10.88 -5.70
CA LEU A 40 -2.31 9.42 -5.78
C LEU A 40 -3.58 8.80 -6.34
N SER A 41 -3.44 7.80 -7.20
CA SER A 41 -4.56 7.02 -7.71
C SER A 41 -5.16 6.12 -6.61
N VAL A 42 -6.39 5.64 -6.82
CA VAL A 42 -7.04 4.68 -5.91
C VAL A 42 -6.19 3.41 -5.75
N GLU A 43 -5.53 2.95 -6.81
CA GLU A 43 -4.67 1.77 -6.75
C GLU A 43 -3.44 2.01 -5.85
N GLU A 44 -2.81 3.18 -5.97
CA GLU A 44 -1.68 3.58 -5.12
C GLU A 44 -2.10 3.72 -3.65
N LEU A 45 -3.28 4.28 -3.41
CA LEU A 45 -3.85 4.39 -2.08
C LEU A 45 -4.15 3.02 -1.46
N ASN A 46 -4.70 2.08 -2.24
CA ASN A 46 -4.95 0.71 -1.79
C ASN A 46 -3.65 0.01 -1.39
N ARG A 47 -2.60 0.16 -2.20
CA ARG A 47 -1.26 -0.37 -1.90
C ARG A 47 -0.68 0.21 -0.61
N ILE A 48 -0.82 1.52 -0.39
CA ILE A 48 -0.40 2.17 0.86
C ILE A 48 -1.19 1.63 2.04
N ALA A 49 -2.51 1.47 1.89
CA ALA A 49 -3.40 1.03 2.97
C ALA A 49 -3.00 -0.36 3.52
N LEU A 50 -2.48 -1.25 2.67
CA LEU A 50 -2.01 -2.58 3.09
C LEU A 50 -0.80 -2.55 4.03
N ILE A 51 0.04 -1.51 3.98
CA ILE A 51 1.28 -1.45 4.77
C ILE A 51 1.23 -0.38 5.84
N SER A 52 0.50 0.69 5.57
CA SER A 52 0.29 1.78 6.51
C SER A 52 -1.21 2.05 6.61
N PRO A 53 -1.98 1.13 7.23
CA PRO A 53 -3.45 1.26 7.34
C PRO A 53 -3.89 2.48 8.16
N LYS A 54 -2.97 3.05 8.95
CA LYS A 54 -3.18 4.27 9.74
C LYS A 54 -2.65 5.54 9.06
N ALA A 55 -2.20 5.46 7.80
CA ALA A 55 -1.66 6.60 7.08
C ALA A 55 -2.72 7.68 6.80
N THR A 56 -2.25 8.92 6.74
CA THR A 56 -3.06 10.06 6.32
C THR A 56 -2.48 10.66 5.05
N ILE A 57 -3.33 10.89 4.07
CA ILE A 57 -3.03 11.53 2.80
C ILE A 57 -3.45 12.99 2.89
N ASN A 58 -2.55 13.89 2.49
CA ASN A 58 -2.83 15.32 2.44
C ASN A 58 -2.74 15.77 0.98
N ILE A 59 -3.80 16.40 0.48
CA ILE A 59 -3.79 17.03 -0.85
C ILE A 59 -3.46 18.50 -0.63
N ILE A 60 -2.38 18.95 -1.29
CA ILE A 60 -1.85 20.30 -1.15
C ILE A 60 -1.99 21.00 -2.49
N ARG A 61 -2.60 22.18 -2.50
CA ARG A 61 -2.71 23.08 -3.65
C ARG A 61 -2.39 24.49 -3.16
N ASP A 62 -1.66 25.28 -3.95
CA ASP A 62 -1.29 26.66 -3.58
C ASP A 62 -0.71 26.80 -2.16
N PHE A 63 0.19 25.88 -1.80
CA PHE A 63 0.85 25.80 -0.49
C PHE A 63 -0.08 25.57 0.72
N VAL A 64 -1.36 25.26 0.51
CA VAL A 64 -2.33 24.96 1.57
C VAL A 64 -2.84 23.52 1.50
N VAL A 65 -3.12 22.91 2.66
CA VAL A 65 -3.76 21.59 2.73
C VAL A 65 -5.24 21.77 2.45
N VAL A 66 -5.67 21.41 1.24
CA VAL A 66 -7.08 21.52 0.83
C VAL A 66 -7.91 20.34 1.29
N GLN A 67 -7.29 19.16 1.46
CA GLN A 67 -7.95 17.95 1.93
C GLN A 67 -7.01 17.07 2.76
N LYS A 68 -7.57 16.36 3.74
CA LYS A 68 -6.87 15.44 4.63
C LYS A 68 -7.71 14.19 4.82
N ASN A 69 -7.25 13.08 4.26
CA ASN A 69 -8.02 11.85 4.18
C ASN A 69 -7.21 10.73 4.84
N ASN A 70 -7.85 9.94 5.71
CA ASN A 70 -7.25 8.68 6.14
C ASN A 70 -7.34 7.68 5.00
N VAL A 71 -6.33 6.83 4.86
CA VAL A 71 -6.44 5.70 3.94
C VAL A 71 -7.56 4.78 4.42
N VAL A 72 -8.32 4.24 3.48
CA VAL A 72 -9.35 3.24 3.74
C VAL A 72 -8.78 1.91 3.32
N LEU A 73 -8.73 0.95 4.25
CA LEU A 73 -8.34 -0.41 3.91
C LEU A 73 -9.47 -1.04 3.07
N PRO A 74 -9.20 -1.46 1.81
CA PRO A 74 -10.22 -2.06 0.97
C PRO A 74 -10.58 -3.45 1.47
N SER A 75 -11.80 -3.93 1.25
CA SER A 75 -12.23 -5.29 1.63
C SER A 75 -11.62 -6.39 0.75
N TYR A 76 -11.16 -6.04 -0.45
CA TYR A 76 -10.43 -6.92 -1.35
C TYR A 76 -9.39 -6.15 -2.16
N VAL A 77 -8.35 -6.84 -2.59
CA VAL A 77 -7.33 -6.32 -3.51
C VAL A 77 -7.10 -7.29 -4.66
N GLU A 78 -6.85 -6.76 -5.85
CA GLU A 78 -6.64 -7.54 -7.07
C GLU A 78 -5.39 -7.04 -7.80
N GLY A 79 -4.47 -7.95 -8.13
CA GLY A 79 -3.24 -7.63 -8.85
C GLY A 79 -2.27 -6.74 -8.06
N VAL A 80 -2.45 -6.63 -6.74
CA VAL A 80 -1.61 -5.82 -5.86
C VAL A 80 -0.55 -6.66 -5.15
N VAL A 81 -0.89 -7.89 -4.77
CA VAL A 81 -0.05 -8.79 -3.96
C VAL A 81 0.13 -10.09 -4.70
N ARG A 82 1.34 -10.64 -4.77
CA ARG A 82 1.62 -11.98 -5.27
C ARG A 82 1.30 -13.01 -4.20
N CYS A 83 0.69 -14.14 -4.58
CA CYS A 83 0.47 -15.22 -3.62
C CYS A 83 1.79 -15.93 -3.29
N THR A 84 2.07 -16.15 -2.00
CA THR A 84 3.24 -16.88 -1.50
C THR A 84 3.14 -18.39 -1.74
N ASN A 85 1.92 -18.92 -1.96
CA ASN A 85 1.74 -20.31 -2.37
C ASN A 85 2.16 -20.48 -3.84
N SER A 86 3.31 -21.12 -4.06
CA SER A 86 3.89 -21.37 -5.39
C SER A 86 2.99 -22.16 -6.33
N SER A 87 2.11 -23.02 -5.78
CA SER A 87 1.15 -23.82 -6.55
C SER A 87 -0.18 -23.10 -6.81
N CYS A 88 -0.33 -21.85 -6.37
CA CYS A 88 -1.55 -21.07 -6.62
C CYS A 88 -1.73 -20.81 -8.12
N ILE A 89 -2.97 -20.95 -8.61
CA ILE A 89 -3.33 -20.67 -10.01
C ILE A 89 -2.95 -19.25 -10.46
N SER A 90 -2.96 -18.27 -9.54
CA SER A 90 -2.55 -16.89 -9.84
C SER A 90 -1.05 -16.70 -10.08
N ASN A 91 -0.22 -17.70 -9.77
CA ASN A 91 1.21 -17.73 -10.08
C ASN A 91 1.54 -18.52 -11.35
N SER A 92 0.54 -19.10 -12.03
CA SER A 92 0.71 -19.90 -13.24
C SER A 92 0.72 -19.04 -14.51
N SER A 93 0.73 -19.67 -15.69
CA SER A 93 0.61 -18.99 -16.99
C SER A 93 -0.81 -18.54 -17.33
N GLU A 94 -1.78 -18.76 -16.44
CA GLU A 94 -3.15 -18.31 -16.63
C GLU A 94 -3.22 -16.76 -16.65
N PRO A 95 -4.03 -16.16 -17.54
CA PRO A 95 -4.16 -14.71 -17.67
C PRO A 95 -5.07 -14.10 -16.59
N ILE A 96 -4.83 -14.45 -15.32
CA ILE A 96 -5.61 -13.99 -14.17
C ILE A 96 -4.73 -13.17 -13.22
N LYS A 97 -5.36 -12.21 -12.54
CA LYS A 97 -4.69 -11.46 -11.45
C LYS A 97 -4.91 -12.17 -10.13
N SER A 98 -3.92 -12.10 -9.26
CA SER A 98 -4.06 -12.50 -7.86
C SER A 98 -5.18 -11.70 -7.19
N LYS A 99 -5.95 -12.33 -6.31
CA LYS A 99 -7.07 -11.69 -5.63
C LYS A 99 -7.13 -12.14 -4.18
N PHE A 100 -7.26 -11.17 -3.27
CA PHE A 100 -7.28 -11.41 -1.83
C PHE A 100 -8.44 -10.68 -1.19
N SER A 101 -9.12 -11.33 -0.24
CA SER A 101 -9.89 -10.60 0.77
C SER A 101 -8.95 -10.08 1.83
N VAL A 102 -9.18 -8.83 2.24
CA VAL A 102 -8.38 -8.16 3.27
C VAL A 102 -9.14 -8.21 4.57
N ILE A 103 -8.50 -8.73 5.61
CA ILE A 103 -9.05 -8.81 6.95
C ILE A 103 -8.17 -7.96 7.86
N GLN A 104 -8.79 -7.20 8.74
CA GLN A 104 -8.09 -6.42 9.75
C GLN A 104 -8.58 -6.85 11.11
N SER A 105 -7.66 -7.29 11.96
CA SER A 105 -7.90 -7.55 13.38
C SER A 105 -7.05 -6.59 14.23
N GLU A 106 -7.49 -6.29 15.44
CA GLU A 106 -6.72 -5.45 16.36
C GLU A 106 -5.44 -6.14 16.87
N GLU A 107 -5.48 -7.47 16.98
CA GLU A 107 -4.39 -8.28 17.54
C GLU A 107 -3.32 -8.63 16.50
N GLU A 108 -3.73 -9.03 15.28
CA GLU A 108 -2.82 -9.56 14.25
C GLU A 108 -2.55 -8.56 13.12
N GLY A 109 -3.24 -7.41 13.12
CA GLY A 109 -3.10 -6.40 12.08
C GLY A 109 -3.82 -6.78 10.79
N VAL A 110 -3.19 -6.52 9.64
CA VAL A 110 -3.79 -6.78 8.32
C VAL A 110 -3.36 -8.17 7.84
N SER A 111 -4.33 -9.01 7.45
CA SER A 111 -4.09 -10.30 6.80
C SER A 111 -4.80 -10.38 5.45
N LEU A 112 -4.20 -11.14 4.54
CA LEU A 112 -4.67 -11.31 3.17
C LEU A 112 -4.98 -12.78 2.91
N HIS A 113 -6.21 -13.06 2.55
CA HIS A 113 -6.67 -14.42 2.26
C HIS A 113 -6.86 -14.57 0.75
N CYS A 114 -6.08 -15.46 0.13
CA CYS A 114 -6.14 -15.68 -1.31
C CYS A 114 -7.50 -16.28 -1.70
N LEU A 115 -8.22 -15.63 -2.62
CA LEU A 115 -9.53 -16.12 -3.07
C LEU A 115 -9.45 -17.35 -3.99
N TYR A 116 -8.25 -17.82 -4.32
CA TYR A 116 -8.06 -18.99 -5.18
C TYR A 116 -7.60 -20.24 -4.43
N CYS A 117 -6.61 -20.09 -3.55
CA CYS A 117 -6.00 -21.21 -2.83
C CYS A 117 -6.14 -21.12 -1.31
N GLU A 118 -6.87 -20.12 -0.82
CA GLU A 118 -7.17 -19.88 0.60
C GLU A 118 -5.95 -19.62 1.49
N HIS A 119 -4.75 -19.58 0.91
CA HIS A 119 -3.52 -19.28 1.63
C HIS A 119 -3.56 -17.86 2.24
N VAL A 120 -3.08 -17.76 3.47
CA VAL A 120 -3.10 -16.53 4.28
C VAL A 120 -1.71 -15.90 4.32
N ILE A 121 -1.65 -14.60 4.09
CA ILE A 121 -0.44 -13.78 4.26
C ILE A 121 -0.74 -12.74 5.34
N SER A 122 -0.15 -12.89 6.52
CA SER A 122 -0.29 -11.96 7.65
C SER A 122 0.98 -11.17 7.95
N GLU A 123 2.13 -11.62 7.44
CA GLU A 123 3.44 -11.00 7.65
C GLU A 123 4.07 -10.66 6.30
N GLU A 124 5.04 -9.74 6.33
CA GLU A 124 5.87 -9.39 5.15
C GLU A 124 5.05 -9.06 3.88
N ILE A 125 3.82 -8.56 4.04
CA ILE A 125 2.92 -8.19 2.92
C ILE A 125 3.64 -7.27 1.94
N ALA A 126 4.46 -6.36 2.46
CA ALA A 126 5.23 -5.43 1.65
C ALA A 126 6.18 -6.11 0.67
N GLU A 127 6.74 -7.27 1.02
CA GLU A 127 7.69 -8.01 0.18
C GLU A 127 7.00 -8.69 -1.00
N ASN A 128 5.71 -9.00 -0.83
CA ASN A 128 4.88 -9.69 -1.79
C ASN A 128 4.09 -8.74 -2.71
N LEU A 129 4.29 -7.42 -2.63
CA LEU A 129 3.62 -6.49 -3.54
C LEU A 129 4.16 -6.59 -4.99
N LEU A 130 3.25 -6.53 -5.96
CA LEU A 130 3.52 -6.58 -7.41
C LEU A 130 3.90 -5.22 -8.01
#